data_AF-A0A7D5RC93-F1
#
_entry.id   AF-A0A7D5RC93-F1
#
_cell.length_a   1.000
_cell.length_b   1.000
_cell.length_c   1.000
_cell.angle_alpha   90.00
_cell.angle_beta   90.00
_cell.angle_gamma   90.00
#
_symmetry.space_group_name_H-M   'P 1'
#
loop_
_entity.id
_entity.type
_entity.pdbx_description
1 polymer ?
#
loop_
_entity_poly.entity_id
_entity_poly.type
_entity_poly.pdbx_seq_one_letter_code
_entity_poly.pdbx_strand_id
1 'polypeptide(L)'
;MMNDEKSKSLKELEKKLSRQRKEVSENLIKKKLDKKNLDYDTISMILQVFEKSKFRWQKEHFENFDSEPENFRGKELPKNNRECVMLGVRLGTMRGKIIYNLQNMQLTEKHRQDIDDLIWNFVWHSWQEARIIHNHIINEKTDSES
;
A
#
# COMPACT_ATOMS: atom_id res chain seq x y z
N MET A 1 -6.87 24.81 -23.05
CA MET A 1 -5.76 24.04 -23.63
C MET A 1 -4.78 23.54 -22.56
N MET A 2 -4.16 24.41 -21.74
CA MET A 2 -3.18 23.98 -20.71
C MET A 2 -3.75 23.02 -19.64
N ASN A 3 -5.02 23.18 -19.21
CA ASN A 3 -5.68 22.25 -18.28
C ASN A 3 -5.97 20.87 -18.89
N ASP A 4 -6.20 20.78 -20.21
CA ASP A 4 -6.49 19.52 -20.89
C ASP A 4 -5.23 18.68 -21.07
N GLU A 5 -4.09 19.33 -21.32
CA GLU A 5 -2.78 18.69 -21.41
C GLU A 5 -2.30 18.18 -20.05
N LYS A 6 -2.44 18.98 -18.97
CA LYS A 6 -2.16 18.54 -17.59
C LYS A 6 -3.04 17.35 -17.19
N SER A 7 -4.34 17.39 -17.51
CA SER A 7 -5.25 16.26 -17.25
C SER A 7 -4.87 14.99 -18.02
N LYS A 8 -4.34 15.12 -19.24
CA LYS A 8 -3.82 13.98 -20.01
C LYS A 8 -2.51 13.44 -19.42
N SER A 9 -1.57 14.30 -19.06
CA SER A 9 -0.30 13.97 -18.40
C SER A 9 -0.53 13.16 -17.12
N LEU A 10 -1.39 13.66 -16.23
CA LEU A 10 -1.73 12.95 -14.99
C LEU A 10 -2.35 11.58 -15.26
N LYS A 11 -3.29 11.48 -16.21
CA LYS A 11 -3.91 10.20 -16.58
C LYS A 11 -2.92 9.19 -17.17
N GLU A 12 -1.93 9.66 -17.92
CA GLU A 12 -0.87 8.81 -18.46
C GLU A 12 0.06 8.32 -17.36
N LEU A 13 0.43 9.19 -16.42
CA LEU A 13 1.21 8.83 -15.24
C LEU A 13 0.49 7.79 -14.38
N GLU A 14 -0.79 8.00 -14.06
CA GLU A 14 -1.63 7.06 -13.32
C GLU A 14 -1.69 5.69 -14.01
N LYS A 15 -1.89 5.66 -15.34
CA LYS A 15 -1.89 4.40 -16.12
C LYS A 15 -0.53 3.70 -16.06
N LYS A 16 0.57 4.43 -16.16
CA LYS A 16 1.92 3.88 -16.11
C LYS A 16 2.22 3.28 -14.74
N LEU A 17 1.93 4.01 -13.67
CA LEU A 17 2.16 3.56 -12.30
C LEU A 17 1.29 2.35 -11.94
N SER A 18 0.02 2.36 -12.37
CA SER A 18 -0.88 1.22 -12.17
C SER A 18 -0.37 -0.06 -12.85
N ARG A 19 0.18 0.06 -14.07
CA ARG A 19 0.84 -1.07 -14.76
C ARG A 19 2.08 -1.56 -14.00
N GLN A 20 2.95 -0.65 -13.59
CA GLN A 20 4.16 -0.99 -12.83
C GLN A 20 3.82 -1.68 -11.50
N ARG A 21 2.84 -1.15 -10.75
CA ARG A 21 2.36 -1.77 -9.51
C ARG A 21 1.88 -3.19 -9.77
N LYS A 22 1.10 -3.41 -10.84
CA LYS A 22 0.60 -4.73 -11.21
C LYS A 22 1.75 -5.70 -11.48
N GLU A 23 2.72 -5.32 -12.30
CA GLU A 23 3.90 -6.15 -12.61
C GLU A 23 4.74 -6.47 -11.37
N VAL A 24 5.00 -5.47 -10.52
CA VAL A 24 5.76 -5.67 -9.28
C VAL A 24 5.02 -6.59 -8.32
N SER A 25 3.70 -6.39 -8.17
CA SER A 25 2.84 -7.22 -7.33
C SER A 25 2.82 -8.67 -7.84
N GLU A 26 2.67 -8.87 -9.15
CA GLU A 26 2.71 -10.20 -9.76
C GLU A 26 4.07 -10.89 -9.56
N ASN A 27 5.18 -10.16 -9.70
CA ASN A 27 6.51 -10.70 -9.46
C ASN A 27 6.74 -11.08 -7.99
N LEU A 28 6.25 -10.27 -7.05
CA LEU A 28 6.31 -10.57 -5.62
C LEU A 28 5.47 -11.81 -5.27
N ILE A 29 4.27 -11.90 -5.82
CA ILE A 29 3.37 -13.06 -5.65
C ILE A 29 4.03 -14.33 -6.20
N LYS A 30 4.53 -14.29 -7.44
CA LYS A 30 5.26 -15.42 -8.06
C LYS A 30 6.43 -15.86 -7.18
N LYS A 31 7.26 -14.92 -6.71
CA LYS A 31 8.40 -15.23 -5.83
C LYS A 31 7.99 -15.90 -4.51
N LYS A 32 6.84 -15.55 -3.94
CA LYS A 32 6.32 -16.18 -2.71
C LYS A 32 5.70 -17.56 -2.99
N LEU A 33 5.01 -17.73 -4.12
CA LEU A 33 4.45 -19.01 -4.59
C LEU A 33 5.54 -20.01 -4.98
N ASP A 34 6.55 -19.58 -5.75
CA ASP A 34 7.65 -20.42 -6.24
C ASP A 34 8.49 -21.00 -5.09
N LYS A 35 8.63 -20.24 -4.01
CA LYS A 35 9.30 -20.69 -2.78
C LYS A 35 8.43 -21.59 -1.90
N LYS A 36 7.16 -21.82 -2.26
CA LYS A 36 6.12 -22.45 -1.43
C LYS A 36 6.01 -21.84 -0.03
N ASN A 37 6.32 -20.54 0.09
CA ASN A 37 6.27 -19.83 1.36
C ASN A 37 4.83 -19.43 1.73
N LEU A 38 3.97 -19.24 0.72
CA LEU A 38 2.55 -18.94 0.87
C LEU A 38 1.78 -19.68 -0.22
N ASP A 39 0.59 -20.17 0.11
CA ASP A 39 -0.33 -20.76 -0.87
C ASP A 39 -1.17 -19.70 -1.59
N TYR A 40 -1.83 -20.13 -2.67
CA TYR A 40 -2.65 -19.25 -3.50
C TYR A 40 -3.84 -18.67 -2.73
N ASP A 41 -4.46 -19.44 -1.84
CA ASP A 41 -5.63 -19.01 -1.08
C ASP A 41 -5.28 -17.88 -0.11
N THR A 42 -4.13 -17.99 0.56
CA THR A 42 -3.58 -16.95 1.44
C THR A 42 -3.32 -15.66 0.66
N ILE A 43 -2.68 -15.76 -0.51
CA ILE A 43 -2.39 -14.59 -1.35
C ILE A 43 -3.69 -13.95 -1.86
N SER A 44 -4.61 -14.76 -2.37
CA SER A 44 -5.93 -14.31 -2.85
C SER A 44 -6.68 -13.55 -1.76
N MET A 45 -6.67 -14.06 -0.54
CA MET A 45 -7.30 -13.41 0.59
C MET A 45 -6.65 -12.09 0.98
N ILE A 46 -5.31 -12.01 0.99
CA ILE A 46 -4.60 -10.75 1.24
C ILE A 46 -5.06 -9.71 0.21
N LEU A 47 -5.04 -10.05 -1.08
CA LEU A 47 -5.48 -9.17 -2.16
C LEU A 47 -6.94 -8.72 -1.97
N GLN A 48 -7.85 -9.65 -1.63
CA GLN A 48 -9.25 -9.33 -1.37
C GLN A 48 -9.43 -8.36 -0.20
N VAL A 49 -8.65 -8.51 0.88
CA VAL A 49 -8.72 -7.60 2.03
C VAL A 49 -8.25 -6.20 1.63
N PHE A 50 -7.17 -6.10 0.87
CA PHE A 50 -6.70 -4.82 0.33
C PHE A 50 -7.74 -4.17 -0.57
N GLU A 51 -8.34 -4.91 -1.50
CA GLU A 51 -9.37 -4.39 -2.41
C GLU A 51 -10.61 -3.92 -1.65
N LYS A 52 -11.13 -4.73 -0.72
CA LYS A 52 -12.31 -4.41 0.10
C LYS A 52 -12.07 -3.25 1.06
N SER A 53 -10.82 -2.97 1.42
CA SER A 53 -10.48 -1.84 2.31
C SER A 53 -10.83 -0.48 1.70
N LYS A 54 -10.86 -0.39 0.35
CA LYS A 54 -10.98 0.87 -0.41
C LYS A 54 -10.01 1.95 0.10
N PHE A 55 -8.86 1.52 0.64
CA PHE A 55 -7.90 2.40 1.24
C PHE A 55 -7.31 3.37 0.21
N ARG A 56 -7.18 4.63 0.60
CA ARG A 56 -6.58 5.69 -0.22
C ARG A 56 -5.65 6.53 0.65
N TRP A 57 -4.45 6.77 0.12
CA TRP A 57 -3.51 7.72 0.70
C TRP A 57 -4.06 9.14 0.58
N GLN A 58 -3.93 9.88 1.67
CA GLN A 58 -4.30 11.30 1.75
C GLN A 58 -3.02 12.11 1.95
N LYS A 59 -3.09 13.42 1.71
CA LYS A 59 -1.94 14.32 1.80
C LYS A 59 -1.29 14.26 3.18
N GLU A 60 -2.13 14.22 4.22
CA GLU A 60 -1.77 14.22 5.63
C GLU A 60 -1.04 12.93 6.05
N HIS A 61 -1.16 11.86 5.26
CA HIS A 61 -0.47 10.61 5.51
C HIS A 61 1.00 10.64 5.10
N PHE A 62 1.37 11.43 4.07
CA PHE A 62 2.69 11.30 3.44
C PHE A 62 3.81 11.70 4.39
N GLU A 63 3.79 12.90 4.98
CA GLU A 63 4.89 13.37 5.83
C GLU A 63 5.18 12.40 6.99
N ASN A 64 4.13 11.88 7.61
CA ASN A 64 4.25 10.98 8.75
C ASN A 64 4.67 9.56 8.34
N PHE A 65 4.20 9.08 7.19
CA PHE A 65 4.61 7.77 6.67
C PHE A 65 6.04 7.82 6.12
N ASP A 66 6.45 8.94 5.52
CA ASP A 66 7.81 9.19 5.02
C ASP A 66 8.82 9.19 6.18
N SER A 67 8.45 9.73 7.35
CA SER A 67 9.35 9.86 8.50
C SER A 67 9.54 8.55 9.27
N GLU A 68 8.47 7.78 9.48
CA GLU A 68 8.48 6.61 10.37
C GLU A 68 7.65 5.43 9.81
N PRO A 69 7.96 4.90 8.62
CA PRO A 69 7.13 3.88 7.97
C PRO A 69 7.03 2.60 8.82
N GLU A 70 8.12 2.15 9.43
CA GLU A 70 8.13 0.92 10.24
C GLU A 70 7.26 1.00 11.50
N ASN A 71 6.96 2.20 12.01
CA ASN A 71 6.04 2.38 13.14
C ASN A 71 4.61 1.99 12.76
N PHE A 72 4.24 2.06 11.47
CA PHE A 72 2.93 1.63 10.98
C PHE A 72 2.84 0.11 10.74
N ARG A 73 3.98 -0.60 10.74
CA ARG A 73 4.05 -2.05 10.64
C ARG A 73 3.86 -2.74 12.00
N GLY A 74 4.29 -2.07 13.06
CA GLY A 74 4.19 -2.52 14.45
C GLY A 74 2.80 -2.44 15.07
N LYS A 75 2.69 -2.84 16.35
CA LYS A 75 1.46 -2.68 17.16
C LYS A 75 1.33 -1.29 17.77
N GLU A 76 2.41 -0.53 17.78
CA GLU A 76 2.43 0.82 18.36
C GLU A 76 2.02 1.83 17.30
N LEU A 77 0.93 2.54 17.57
CA LEU A 77 0.48 3.62 16.70
C LEU A 77 1.36 4.86 16.92
N PRO A 78 1.75 5.59 15.86
CA PRO A 78 2.50 6.83 15.99
C PRO A 78 1.72 7.83 16.84
N LYS A 79 2.43 8.54 17.73
CA LYS A 79 1.79 9.24 18.86
C LYS A 79 1.04 10.54 18.52
N ASN A 80 1.18 11.13 17.32
CA ASN A 80 0.92 12.58 17.21
C ASN A 80 0.16 13.09 15.96
N ASN A 81 -0.79 12.33 15.41
CA ASN A 81 -1.81 12.91 14.52
C ASN A 81 -3.04 11.97 14.42
N ARG A 82 -4.25 12.51 14.49
CA ARG A 82 -5.51 11.75 14.30
C ARG A 82 -5.49 10.95 12.99
N GLU A 83 -4.99 11.55 11.90
CA GLU A 83 -4.91 10.89 10.59
C GLU A 83 -3.87 9.75 10.59
N CYS A 84 -2.75 9.91 11.30
CA CYS A 84 -1.75 8.85 11.48
C CYS A 84 -2.28 7.68 12.30
N VAL A 85 -3.01 7.98 13.38
CA VAL A 85 -3.70 6.97 14.17
C VAL A 85 -4.71 6.22 13.29
N MET A 86 -5.50 6.93 12.47
CA MET A 86 -6.44 6.30 11.55
C MET A 86 -5.76 5.47 10.46
N LEU A 87 -4.60 5.91 9.95
CA LEU A 87 -3.77 5.16 9.02
C LEU A 87 -3.30 3.85 9.67
N GLY A 88 -2.67 3.93 10.85
CA GLY A 88 -2.21 2.74 11.57
C GLY A 88 -3.36 1.79 11.94
N VAL A 89 -4.52 2.31 12.36
CA VAL A 89 -5.72 1.50 12.64
C VAL A 89 -6.21 0.79 11.37
N ARG A 90 -6.22 1.45 10.21
CA ARG A 90 -6.62 0.83 8.94
C ARG A 90 -5.67 -0.27 8.51
N LEU A 91 -4.36 -0.01 8.57
CA LEU A 91 -3.32 -1.00 8.24
C LEU A 91 -3.38 -2.20 9.20
N GLY A 92 -3.48 -1.94 10.51
CA GLY A 92 -3.65 -2.96 11.53
C GLY A 92 -4.94 -3.77 11.37
N THR A 93 -6.05 -3.14 10.96
CA THR A 93 -7.32 -3.82 10.69
C THR A 93 -7.21 -4.76 9.49
N MET A 94 -6.54 -4.33 8.41
CA MET A 94 -6.31 -5.20 7.25
C MET A 94 -5.50 -6.44 7.64
N ARG A 95 -4.41 -6.24 8.39
CA ARG A 95 -3.60 -7.33 8.95
C ARG A 95 -4.43 -8.25 9.85
N GLY A 96 -5.22 -7.68 10.76
CA GLY A 96 -6.08 -8.44 11.67
C GLY A 96 -7.10 -9.31 10.95
N LYS A 97 -7.73 -8.81 9.88
CA LYS A 97 -8.67 -9.59 9.06
C LYS A 97 -8.00 -10.78 8.37
N ILE A 98 -6.78 -10.58 7.86
CA ILE A 98 -6.00 -11.64 7.23
C ILE A 98 -5.67 -12.73 8.26
N ILE A 99 -5.19 -12.34 9.45
CA ILE A 99 -4.88 -13.28 10.53
C ILE A 99 -6.14 -14.03 10.99
N TYR A 100 -7.26 -13.34 11.18
CA TYR A 100 -8.53 -13.95 11.59
C TYR A 100 -8.99 -15.03 10.62
N ASN A 101 -8.93 -14.78 9.32
CA ASN A 101 -9.34 -15.77 8.33
C ASN A 101 -8.38 -16.98 8.25
N LEU A 102 -7.14 -16.82 8.68
CA LEU A 102 -6.15 -17.92 8.75
C LEU A 102 -6.18 -18.66 10.10
N GLN A 103 -7.04 -18.28 11.05
CA GLN A 103 -7.02 -18.80 12.43
C GLN A 103 -7.17 -20.33 12.55
N ASN A 104 -7.79 -20.96 11.55
CA ASN A 104 -7.99 -22.41 11.50
C ASN A 104 -6.81 -23.15 10.85
N MET A 105 -5.79 -22.44 10.35
CA MET A 105 -4.57 -23.01 9.80
C MET A 105 -3.49 -23.05 10.89
N GLN A 106 -2.73 -24.13 10.96
CA GLN A 106 -1.51 -24.18 11.78
C GLN A 106 -0.40 -23.36 11.12
N LEU A 107 -0.48 -22.03 11.26
CA LEU A 107 0.53 -21.12 10.76
C LEU A 107 1.79 -21.18 11.64
N THR A 108 2.90 -21.59 11.05
CA THR A 108 4.23 -21.43 11.66
C THR A 108 4.60 -19.95 11.76
N GLU A 109 5.55 -19.62 12.64
CA GLU A 109 6.04 -18.24 12.76
C GLU A 109 6.60 -17.70 11.44
N LYS A 110 7.29 -18.56 10.68
CA LYS A 110 7.77 -18.23 9.33
C LYS A 110 6.62 -17.84 8.39
N HIS A 111 5.51 -18.56 8.40
CA HIS A 111 4.33 -18.20 7.60
C HIS A 111 3.76 -16.84 8.01
N ARG A 112 3.66 -16.57 9.32
CA ARG A 112 3.17 -15.28 9.82
C ARG A 112 4.05 -14.13 9.36
N GLN A 113 5.37 -14.33 9.39
CA GLN A 113 6.34 -13.35 8.89
C GLN A 113 6.22 -13.16 7.37
N ASP A 114 6.10 -14.25 6.60
CA ASP A 114 5.94 -14.18 5.14
C ASP A 114 4.64 -13.45 4.73
N ILE A 115 3.55 -13.63 5.49
CA ILE A 115 2.28 -12.90 5.33
C ILE A 115 2.47 -11.43 5.65
N ASP A 116 3.09 -11.11 6.79
CA ASP A 116 3.33 -9.72 7.21
C ASP A 116 4.21 -8.97 6.21
N ASP A 117 5.29 -9.61 5.73
CA ASP A 117 6.15 -9.07 4.68
C ASP A 117 5.35 -8.79 3.40
N LEU A 118 4.47 -9.71 2.98
CA LEU A 118 3.68 -9.53 1.77
C LEU A 118 2.68 -8.37 1.91
N ILE A 119 1.99 -8.28 3.05
CA ILE A 119 1.11 -7.15 3.38
C ILE A 119 1.91 -5.84 3.33
N TRP A 120 3.07 -5.80 3.98
CA TRP A 120 3.89 -4.61 4.05
C TRP A 120 4.38 -4.15 2.67
N ASN A 121 4.79 -5.09 1.81
CA ASN A 121 5.16 -4.76 0.43
C ASN A 121 4.00 -4.13 -0.35
N PHE A 122 2.77 -4.61 -0.17
CA PHE A 122 1.60 -3.99 -0.80
C PHE A 122 1.32 -2.59 -0.27
N VAL A 123 1.45 -2.36 1.05
CA VAL A 123 1.34 -1.02 1.65
C VAL A 123 2.40 -0.09 1.06
N TRP A 124 3.66 -0.55 1.03
CA TRP A 124 4.79 0.23 0.55
C TRP A 124 4.64 0.64 -0.91
N HIS A 125 4.29 -0.29 -1.80
CA HIS A 125 4.08 0.02 -3.21
C HIS A 125 2.87 0.93 -3.44
N SER A 126 1.79 0.75 -2.67
CA SER A 126 0.64 1.64 -2.70
C SER A 126 1.02 3.07 -2.29
N TRP A 127 1.87 3.22 -1.26
CA TRP A 127 2.39 4.53 -0.84
C TRP A 127 3.28 5.16 -1.92
N GLN A 128 4.22 4.41 -2.50
CA GLN A 128 5.12 4.92 -3.55
C GLN A 128 4.35 5.51 -4.73
N GLU A 129 3.34 4.80 -5.22
CA GLU A 129 2.48 5.28 -6.31
C GLU A 129 1.76 6.58 -5.91
N ALA A 130 1.11 6.57 -4.75
CA ALA A 130 0.37 7.74 -4.28
C ALA A 130 1.29 8.96 -4.05
N ARG A 131 2.52 8.73 -3.57
CA ARG A 131 3.52 9.78 -3.34
C ARG A 131 4.00 10.40 -4.64
N ILE A 132 4.27 9.59 -5.67
CA ILE A 132 4.65 10.08 -7.00
C ILE A 132 3.53 10.93 -7.59
N ILE A 133 2.28 10.46 -7.52
CA ILE A 133 1.11 11.21 -8.00
C ILE A 133 0.97 12.55 -7.24
N HIS A 134 1.07 12.50 -5.92
CA HIS A 134 0.98 13.71 -5.09
C HIS A 134 2.08 14.74 -5.42
N ASN A 135 3.32 14.28 -5.61
CA ASN A 135 4.42 15.15 -6.00
C ASN A 135 4.23 15.76 -7.38
N HIS A 136 3.73 14.99 -8.34
CA HIS A 136 3.39 15.49 -9.66
C HIS A 136 2.33 16.60 -9.59
N ILE A 137 1.26 16.39 -8.81
CA ILE A 137 0.20 17.39 -8.61
C ILE A 137 0.73 18.66 -7.94
N ILE A 138 1.65 18.56 -6.98
CA ILE A 138 2.26 19.75 -6.35
C ILE A 138 3.10 20.52 -7.36
N ASN A 139 4.00 19.85 -8.08
CA ASN A 139 4.88 20.49 -9.05
C ASN A 139 4.06 21.20 -10.15
N GLU A 140 3.02 20.54 -10.67
CA GLU A 140 2.15 21.13 -11.68
C GLU A 140 1.37 22.37 -11.19
N LYS A 141 1.14 22.49 -9.87
CA LYS A 141 0.50 23.67 -9.26
C LYS A 141 1.49 24.83 -9.12
N THR A 142 2.70 24.55 -8.64
CA THR A 142 3.78 25.54 -8.50
C THR A 142 4.16 26.13 -9.86
N ASP A 143 4.20 25.32 -10.92
CA ASP A 143 4.48 25.76 -12.28
C ASP A 143 3.35 26.59 -12.92
N SER A 144 2.12 26.57 -12.36
CA SER A 144 1.02 27.44 -12.80
C SER A 144 0.91 28.76 -12.04
N GLU A 145 1.60 28.87 -10.91
CA GLU A 145 1.63 30.08 -10.07
C GLU A 145 2.89 30.94 -10.35
N SER A 146 3.80 30.43 -11.19
CA SER A 146 5.04 31.09 -11.64
C SER A 146 4.87 31.66 -13.05
#